data_AF-A0A2V4C7K7-F1
#
_entry.id   AF-A0A2V4C7K7-F1
#
_cell.length_a   1.000
_cell.length_b   1.000
_cell.length_c   1.000
_cell.angle_alpha   90.00
_cell.angle_beta   90.00
_cell.angle_gamma   90.00
#
_symmetry.space_group_name_H-M   'P 1'
#
loop_
_entity.id
_entity.type
_entity.pdbx_description
1 polymer ?
#
loop_
_entity_poly.entity_id
_entity_poly.type
_entity_poly.pdbx_seq_one_letter_code
_entity_poly.pdbx_strand_id
1 'polypeptide(L)'
;MKLKKSSKKMKKLINPSSILVTLLIVVILFFSVKKSYKEYLDKNKIKSNPKITFGYITDYYEIGLANYYLDYQYSVDGNLYKKEVSSDVIYKKCEYDNWCINKKIYVRYFVDDPSISEPILDSIVN
;
A
#
# COMPACT_ATOMS: atom_id res chain seq x y z
N MET A 1 65.33 12.54 27.94
CA MET A 1 63.94 13.06 27.99
C MET A 1 63.06 12.17 27.11
N LYS A 2 62.32 11.21 27.68
CA LYS A 2 61.52 10.21 26.92
C LYS A 2 60.03 10.56 27.04
N LEU A 3 59.40 10.92 25.92
CA LEU A 3 57.95 11.14 25.82
C LEU A 3 57.23 9.81 25.63
N LYS A 4 56.49 9.38 26.65
CA LYS A 4 55.65 8.17 26.63
C LYS A 4 54.28 8.55 26.04
N LYS A 5 54.05 8.29 24.75
CA LYS A 5 52.74 8.43 24.11
C LYS A 5 51.81 7.32 24.62
N SER A 6 50.88 7.68 25.50
CA SER A 6 49.81 6.80 25.97
C SER A 6 48.68 6.77 24.93
N SER A 7 48.66 5.74 24.10
CA SER A 7 47.56 5.46 23.18
C SER A 7 46.38 4.85 23.97
N LYS A 8 45.43 5.70 24.38
CA LYS A 8 44.13 5.26 24.90
C LYS A 8 43.30 4.72 23.72
N LYS A 9 43.24 3.39 23.59
CA LYS A 9 42.22 2.72 22.75
C LYS A 9 40.84 2.98 23.36
N MET A 10 40.09 3.94 22.81
CA MET A 10 38.65 4.07 23.06
C MET A 10 37.92 2.90 22.40
N LYS A 11 37.60 1.86 23.17
CA LYS A 11 36.58 0.90 22.77
C LYS A 11 35.22 1.57 22.99
N LYS A 12 34.61 2.03 21.90
CA LYS A 12 33.24 2.56 21.90
C LYS A 12 32.31 1.40 22.27
N LEU A 13 31.76 1.39 23.49
CA LEU A 13 30.74 0.42 23.89
C LEU A 13 29.51 0.66 23.01
N ILE A 14 29.25 -0.25 22.09
CA ILE A 14 27.99 -0.28 21.34
C ILE A 14 26.98 -0.93 22.27
N ASN A 15 25.96 -0.19 22.68
CA ASN A 15 24.90 -0.72 23.53
C ASN A 15 24.12 -1.80 22.76
N PRO A 16 23.98 -3.03 23.29
CA PRO A 16 23.31 -4.12 22.57
C PRO A 16 21.84 -3.81 22.24
N SER A 17 21.20 -2.93 23.01
CA SER A 17 19.85 -2.40 22.73
C SER A 17 19.79 -1.56 21.45
N SER A 18 20.86 -0.85 21.09
CA SER A 18 20.95 -0.06 19.85
C SER A 18 21.00 -0.96 18.60
N ILE A 19 21.65 -2.13 18.70
CA ILE A 19 21.74 -3.11 17.62
C ILE A 19 20.37 -3.72 17.34
N LEU A 20 19.63 -4.12 18.38
CA LEU A 20 18.28 -4.71 18.24
C LEU A 20 17.30 -3.73 17.58
N VAL A 21 17.31 -2.46 18.00
CA VAL A 21 16.45 -1.42 17.39
C VAL A 21 16.81 -1.21 15.92
N THR A 22 18.10 -1.16 15.59
CA THR A 22 18.55 -1.00 14.20
C THR A 22 18.08 -2.18 13.33
N LEU A 23 18.18 -3.40 13.85
CA LEU A 23 17.74 -4.61 13.15
C LEU A 23 16.23 -4.62 12.91
N LEU A 24 15.43 -4.19 13.90
CA LEU A 24 13.99 -4.03 13.76
C LEU A 24 13.62 -3.04 12.65
N ILE A 25 14.30 -1.89 12.59
CA ILE A 25 14.08 -0.86 11.56
C ILE A 25 14.38 -1.43 10.17
N VAL A 26 15.50 -2.14 10.01
CA VAL A 26 15.87 -2.76 8.72
C VAL A 26 14.82 -3.78 8.27
N VAL A 27 14.29 -4.58 9.19
CA VAL A 27 13.22 -5.54 8.90
C VAL A 27 11.95 -4.82 8.43
N ILE A 28 11.51 -3.77 9.14
CA ILE A 28 10.34 -2.98 8.75
C ILE A 28 10.53 -2.37 7.35
N LEU A 29 11.69 -1.75 7.09
CA LEU A 29 12.00 -1.18 5.78
C LEU A 29 11.99 -2.24 4.67
N PHE A 30 12.56 -3.42 4.92
CA PHE A 30 12.56 -4.53 3.96
C PHE A 30 11.14 -4.97 3.59
N PHE A 31 10.24 -5.12 4.57
CA PHE A 31 8.85 -5.44 4.32
C PHE A 31 8.12 -4.35 3.53
N SER A 32 8.37 -3.07 3.84
CA SER A 32 7.78 -1.94 3.11
C SER A 32 8.21 -1.89 1.64
N VAL A 33 9.50 -2.08 1.36
CA VAL A 33 10.03 -2.13 -0.01
C VAL A 33 9.44 -3.32 -0.77
N LYS A 34 9.35 -4.48 -0.14
CA LYS A 34 8.74 -5.68 -0.74
C LYS A 34 7.28 -5.45 -1.11
N LYS A 35 6.50 -4.77 -0.25
CA LYS A 35 5.10 -4.41 -0.53
C LYS A 35 5.00 -3.51 -1.76
N SER A 36 5.77 -2.42 -1.78
CA SER A 36 5.77 -1.46 -2.89
C SER A 36 6.20 -2.09 -4.22
N TYR A 37 7.22 -2.96 -4.20
CA TYR A 37 7.65 -3.69 -5.40
C TYR A 37 6.57 -4.63 -5.95
N LYS A 38 5.84 -5.31 -5.06
CA LYS A 38 4.74 -6.18 -5.46
C LYS A 38 3.62 -5.39 -6.15
N GLU A 39 3.22 -4.25 -5.58
CA GLU A 39 2.20 -3.38 -6.17
C GLU A 39 2.60 -2.88 -7.58
N TYR A 40 3.87 -2.55 -7.79
CA TYR A 40 4.38 -2.17 -9.10
C TYR A 40 4.26 -3.31 -10.13
N LEU A 41 4.64 -4.53 -9.75
CA LEU A 41 4.50 -5.70 -10.63
C LEU A 41 3.04 -6.02 -10.94
N ASP A 42 2.18 -5.91 -9.94
CA ASP A 42 0.75 -6.20 -10.07
C ASP A 42 0.08 -5.20 -11.03
N LYS A 43 0.41 -3.91 -10.97
CA LYS A 43 -0.05 -2.90 -11.95
C LYS A 43 0.34 -3.26 -13.39
N ASN A 44 1.53 -3.82 -13.60
CA ASN A 44 1.98 -4.22 -14.94
C ASN A 44 1.26 -5.47 -15.44
N LYS A 45 0.89 -6.41 -14.56
CA LYS A 45 0.09 -7.59 -14.92
C LYS A 45 -1.33 -7.21 -15.33
N ILE A 46 -1.96 -6.26 -14.64
CA ILE A 46 -3.30 -5.79 -15.04
C ILE A 46 -3.31 -5.29 -16.49
N LYS A 47 -2.24 -4.60 -16.91
CA LYS A 47 -2.12 -4.05 -18.26
C LYS A 47 -1.94 -5.12 -19.35
N SER A 48 -1.40 -6.29 -19.04
CA SER A 48 -1.10 -7.31 -20.05
C SER A 48 -2.34 -8.10 -20.49
N ASN A 49 -3.26 -8.38 -19.58
CA ASN A 49 -4.49 -9.13 -19.87
C ASN A 49 -5.64 -8.72 -18.93
N PRO A 50 -6.28 -7.56 -19.15
CA PRO A 50 -7.33 -7.06 -18.27
C PRO A 50 -8.70 -7.65 -18.62
N LYS A 51 -9.47 -7.99 -17.58
CA LYS A 51 -10.94 -8.07 -17.64
C LYS A 51 -11.57 -7.04 -16.71
N ILE A 52 -12.84 -6.74 -16.95
CA ILE A 52 -13.61 -5.79 -16.16
C ILE A 52 -14.78 -6.51 -15.50
N THR A 53 -15.04 -6.20 -14.24
CA THR A 53 -16.24 -6.62 -13.50
C THR A 53 -16.81 -5.45 -12.72
N PHE A 54 -17.96 -5.65 -12.10
CA PHE A 54 -18.53 -4.70 -11.15
C PHE A 54 -18.03 -4.99 -9.74
N GLY A 55 -17.73 -3.93 -9.01
CA GLY A 55 -17.46 -3.93 -7.58
C GLY A 55 -18.29 -2.87 -6.87
N TYR A 56 -18.07 -2.77 -5.57
CA TYR A 56 -18.69 -1.80 -4.69
C TYR A 56 -17.64 -1.17 -3.79
N ILE A 57 -17.75 0.13 -3.57
CA ILE A 57 -16.92 0.83 -2.58
C ILE A 57 -17.42 0.44 -1.20
N THR A 58 -16.51 0.00 -0.33
CA THR A 58 -16.79 -0.38 1.05
C THR A 58 -16.36 0.69 2.04
N ASP A 59 -15.29 1.43 1.74
CA ASP A 59 -14.81 2.52 2.59
C ASP A 59 -14.05 3.57 1.76
N TYR A 60 -13.94 4.78 2.29
CA TYR A 60 -13.11 5.86 1.75
C TYR A 60 -12.59 6.73 2.89
N TYR A 61 -11.27 6.83 3.03
CA TYR A 61 -10.65 7.53 4.15
C TYR A 61 -9.34 8.23 3.77
N GLU A 62 -8.93 9.17 4.63
CA GLU A 62 -7.67 9.91 4.51
C GLU A 62 -6.68 9.48 5.61
N ILE A 63 -5.42 9.27 5.23
CA ILE A 63 -4.31 9.10 6.19
C ILE A 63 -3.32 10.26 6.03
N GLY A 64 -3.16 11.07 7.07
CA GLY A 64 -2.23 12.20 7.08
C GLY A 64 -2.81 13.42 6.37
N LEU A 65 -1.99 14.14 5.59
CA LEU A 65 -2.41 15.28 4.78
C LEU A 65 -2.47 14.86 3.31
N ALA A 66 -3.69 14.80 2.77
CA ALA A 66 -4.02 14.56 1.37
C ALA A 66 -3.66 13.18 0.78
N ASN A 67 -3.54 12.11 1.60
CA ASN A 67 -3.45 10.74 1.08
C ASN A 67 -4.80 10.04 1.27
N TYR A 68 -5.52 9.88 0.17
CA TYR A 68 -6.84 9.26 0.15
C TYR A 68 -6.75 7.79 -0.25
N TYR A 69 -7.53 6.97 0.44
CA TYR A 69 -7.62 5.53 0.26
C TYR A 69 -9.06 5.15 -0.01
N LEU A 70 -9.23 4.22 -0.94
CA LEU A 70 -10.52 3.68 -1.33
C LEU A 70 -10.49 2.17 -1.14
N ASP A 71 -11.38 1.68 -0.28
CA ASP A 71 -11.63 0.25 -0.12
C ASP A 71 -12.79 -0.17 -1.01
N TYR A 72 -12.62 -1.28 -1.70
CA TYR A 72 -13.63 -1.85 -2.56
C TYR A 72 -13.64 -3.37 -2.50
N GLN A 73 -14.80 -3.92 -2.85
CA GLN A 73 -14.99 -5.35 -2.99
C GLN A 73 -15.64 -5.69 -4.34
N TYR A 74 -15.28 -6.84 -4.90
CA TYR A 74 -15.82 -7.33 -6.16
C TYR A 74 -15.83 -8.85 -6.18
N SER A 75 -16.58 -9.45 -7.11
CA SER A 75 -16.64 -10.89 -7.27
C SER A 75 -16.27 -11.32 -8.68
N VAL A 76 -15.51 -12.42 -8.77
CA VAL A 76 -15.16 -13.13 -10.00
C VAL A 76 -15.40 -14.61 -9.73
N ASP A 77 -16.23 -15.24 -10.55
CA ASP A 77 -16.57 -16.68 -10.47
C ASP A 77 -17.01 -17.15 -9.07
N GLY A 78 -17.78 -16.30 -8.37
CA GLY A 78 -18.30 -16.58 -7.02
C GLY A 78 -17.32 -16.33 -5.87
N ASN A 79 -16.05 -16.04 -6.16
CA ASN A 79 -15.06 -15.65 -5.16
C ASN A 79 -15.17 -14.15 -4.88
N LEU A 80 -15.08 -13.76 -3.60
CA LEU A 80 -15.11 -12.36 -3.17
C LEU A 80 -13.69 -11.86 -2.92
N TYR A 81 -13.35 -10.72 -3.49
CA TYR A 81 -12.07 -10.05 -3.32
C TYR A 81 -12.29 -8.68 -2.67
N LYS A 82 -11.38 -8.32 -1.75
CA LYS A 82 -11.36 -7.03 -1.06
C LYS A 82 -10.01 -6.37 -1.25
N LYS A 83 -10.01 -5.09 -1.60
CA LYS A 83 -8.79 -4.34 -1.92
C LYS A 83 -8.89 -2.90 -1.48
N GLU A 84 -7.74 -2.38 -1.11
CA GLU A 84 -7.47 -0.98 -0.85
C GLU A 84 -6.65 -0.45 -2.03
N VAL A 85 -6.92 0.78 -2.46
CA VAL A 85 -6.05 1.51 -3.38
C VAL A 85 -5.87 2.95 -2.90
N SER A 86 -4.66 3.48 -3.08
CA SER A 86 -4.44 4.93 -2.96
C SER A 86 -5.09 5.62 -4.16
N SER A 87 -5.97 6.58 -3.90
CA SER A 87 -6.62 7.38 -4.93
C SER A 87 -5.97 8.76 -5.00
N ASP A 88 -5.37 9.09 -6.14
CA ASP A 88 -4.95 10.47 -6.43
C ASP A 88 -6.18 11.37 -6.68
N VAL A 89 -7.34 10.77 -6.92
CA VAL A 89 -8.61 11.46 -7.17
C VAL A 89 -9.33 11.67 -5.83
N ILE A 90 -9.48 12.94 -5.45
CA ILE A 90 -10.24 13.33 -4.27
C ILE A 90 -11.73 13.23 -4.57
N TYR A 91 -12.42 12.25 -3.98
CA TYR A 91 -13.87 12.21 -3.97
C TYR A 91 -14.41 13.09 -2.86
N LYS A 92 -14.33 14.41 -3.05
CA LYS A 92 -14.79 15.39 -2.05
C LYS A 92 -16.18 15.09 -1.52
N LYS A 93 -17.10 14.64 -2.39
CA LYS A 93 -18.43 14.22 -1.95
C LYS A 93 -18.36 13.05 -0.97
N CYS A 94 -17.60 12.01 -1.29
CA CYS A 94 -17.50 10.85 -0.40
C CYS A 94 -16.83 11.16 0.94
N GLU A 95 -15.90 12.11 0.98
CA GLU A 95 -15.26 12.58 2.21
C GLU A 95 -16.27 13.19 3.20
N TYR A 96 -17.28 13.93 2.72
CA TYR A 96 -18.21 14.65 3.60
C TYR A 96 -19.38 13.81 4.10
N ASP A 97 -19.94 12.95 3.25
CA ASP A 97 -21.21 12.27 3.52
C ASP A 97 -21.17 10.75 3.29
N ASN A 98 -20.00 10.17 3.00
CA ASN A 98 -19.87 8.77 2.64
C ASN A 98 -20.78 8.36 1.47
N TRP A 99 -21.16 9.29 0.59
CA TRP A 99 -22.09 9.02 -0.53
C TRP A 99 -21.61 7.91 -1.46
N CYS A 100 -20.29 7.74 -1.59
CA CYS A 100 -19.74 6.72 -2.48
C CYS A 100 -19.81 5.30 -1.89
N ILE A 101 -20.04 5.15 -0.58
CA ILE A 101 -20.13 3.83 0.04
C ILE A 101 -21.34 3.06 -0.54
N ASN A 102 -21.12 1.79 -0.86
CA ASN A 102 -22.02 0.91 -1.60
C ASN A 102 -22.34 1.33 -3.05
N LYS A 103 -21.68 2.36 -3.59
CA LYS A 103 -21.82 2.67 -5.03
C LYS A 103 -21.09 1.65 -5.88
N LYS A 104 -21.70 1.36 -7.03
CA LYS A 104 -21.10 0.50 -8.04
C LYS A 104 -19.92 1.21 -8.70
N ILE A 105 -18.84 0.46 -8.87
CA ILE A 105 -17.66 0.86 -9.61
C ILE A 105 -17.27 -0.25 -10.57
N TYR A 106 -16.60 0.11 -11.66
CA TYR A 106 -15.93 -0.89 -12.48
C TYR A 106 -14.55 -1.20 -11.89
N VAL A 107 -14.24 -2.49 -11.84
CA VAL A 107 -12.95 -2.99 -11.37
C VAL A 107 -12.29 -3.72 -12.52
N ARG A 108 -11.07 -3.32 -12.84
CA ARG A 108 -10.21 -4.04 -13.77
C ARG A 108 -9.37 -5.03 -12.98
N TYR A 109 -9.32 -6.28 -13.43
CA TYR A 109 -8.53 -7.33 -12.79
C TYR A 109 -7.72 -8.11 -13.83
N PHE A 110 -6.64 -8.73 -13.36
CA PHE A 110 -5.80 -9.62 -14.17
C PHE A 110 -6.46 -11.00 -14.27
N VAL A 111 -6.67 -11.50 -15.48
CA VAL A 111 -7.47 -12.71 -15.72
C VAL A 111 -6.90 -13.95 -15.03
N ASP A 112 -5.57 -14.10 -15.03
CA ASP A 112 -4.93 -15.31 -14.51
C ASP A 112 -4.82 -15.29 -12.96
N ASP A 113 -4.95 -14.11 -12.35
CA ASP A 113 -5.00 -13.93 -10.90
C ASP A 113 -5.94 -12.76 -10.55
N PRO A 114 -7.25 -13.05 -10.36
CA PRO A 114 -8.24 -12.02 -10.05
C PRO A 114 -7.99 -11.32 -8.72
N SER A 115 -7.07 -11.77 -7.87
CA SER A 115 -6.66 -11.04 -6.67
C SER A 115 -5.81 -9.80 -7.00
N ILE A 116 -5.42 -9.61 -8.26
CA ILE A 116 -4.72 -8.42 -8.73
C ILE A 116 -5.72 -7.55 -9.49
N SER A 117 -6.02 -6.38 -8.93
CA SER A 117 -7.05 -5.49 -9.48
C SER A 117 -6.80 -4.01 -9.17
N GLU A 118 -7.45 -3.16 -9.95
CA GLU A 118 -7.54 -1.71 -9.75
C GLU A 118 -8.97 -1.22 -10.05
N PRO A 119 -9.52 -0.29 -9.26
CA PRO A 119 -10.80 0.33 -9.59
C PRO A 119 -10.62 1.37 -10.70
N ILE A 120 -11.63 1.49 -11.57
CA ILE A 120 -11.71 2.55 -12.57
C ILE A 120 -12.39 3.74 -11.93
N LEU A 121 -11.60 4.68 -11.43
CA LEU A 121 -12.06 5.76 -10.54
C LEU A 121 -13.11 6.70 -11.18
N ASP A 122 -13.04 6.94 -12.49
CA ASP A 122 -14.03 7.79 -13.18
C ASP A 122 -15.39 7.12 -13.42
N SER A 123 -15.58 5.91 -12.91
CA SER A 123 -16.70 5.04 -13.27
C SER A 123 -17.74 4.85 -12.16
N ILE A 124 -17.75 5.69 -11.11
CA ILE A 124 -18.77 5.65 -10.06
C ILE A 124 -20.15 5.88 -10.70
N VAL A 125 -20.98 4.85 -10.75
CA VAL A 125 -22.32 4.92 -11.33
C VAL A 125 -23.33 5.25 -10.24
N ASN A 126 -24.19 6.24 -10.52
CA ASN A 126 -25.23 6.72 -9.61
C ASN A 126 -26.36 5.71 -9.41
#